data_AF-A0A8A1LPP2-F1
#
_entry.id   AF-A0A8A1LPP2-F1
#
_cell.length_a   1.000
_cell.length_b   1.000
_cell.length_c   1.000
_cell.angle_alpha   90.00
_cell.angle_beta   90.00
_cell.angle_gamma   90.00
#
_symmetry.space_group_name_H-M   'P 1'
#
loop_
_entity.id
_entity.type
_entity.pdbx_description
1 polymer ?
#
loop_
_entity_poly.entity_id
_entity_poly.type
_entity_poly.pdbx_seq_one_letter_code
_entity_poly.pdbx_strand_id
1 'polypeptide(L)'
;MKYFTARILGLGSLVLVAMAHTIQMGSDISETVKKVKYDLNGVLHVDAEGILRSYDQEGNVIDYRRLDFNTLNNIAQLYAEENSNKLIDLWSNVDSSLVDEEQVWAPPSHLMPPSVSEADAAEQLQSANPKVFPRWWNYCNQYRCTENWECLRQDPICIRCVRSGNFTAGMCFDV
;
A
#
# COMPACT_ATOMS: atom_id res chain seq x y z
N MET A 1 -49.36 -35.17 -50.10
CA MET A 1 -49.04 -33.86 -50.71
C MET A 1 -48.34 -33.01 -49.67
N LYS A 2 -47.18 -32.46 -50.04
CA LYS A 2 -46.39 -31.39 -49.40
C LYS A 2 -45.51 -31.76 -48.19
N TYR A 3 -44.29 -32.15 -48.56
CA TYR A 3 -43.03 -31.95 -47.84
C TYR A 3 -42.89 -30.51 -47.33
N PHE A 4 -42.29 -30.31 -46.15
CA PHE A 4 -41.32 -29.23 -45.92
C PHE A 4 -40.40 -29.59 -44.74
N THR A 5 -39.13 -29.73 -45.07
CA THR A 5 -37.96 -29.77 -44.19
C THR A 5 -37.73 -28.39 -43.57
N ALA A 6 -37.27 -28.35 -42.31
CA ALA A 6 -36.55 -27.20 -41.78
C ALA A 6 -35.45 -27.69 -40.82
N ARG A 7 -34.23 -27.75 -41.35
CA ARG A 7 -33.00 -27.86 -40.57
C ARG A 7 -32.77 -26.51 -39.90
N ILE A 8 -32.74 -26.47 -38.57
CA ILE A 8 -32.18 -25.31 -37.85
C ILE A 8 -30.73 -25.67 -37.54
N LEU A 9 -29.85 -25.04 -38.32
CA LEU A 9 -28.41 -25.01 -38.14
C LEU A 9 -28.07 -24.43 -36.76
N GLY A 10 -27.16 -25.10 -36.05
CA GLY A 10 -26.60 -24.63 -34.80
C GLY A 10 -25.98 -23.26 -34.96
N LEU A 11 -26.47 -22.30 -34.18
CA LEU A 11 -25.79 -21.04 -33.95
C LEU A 11 -24.82 -21.27 -32.79
N GLY A 12 -23.53 -21.36 -33.14
CA GLY A 12 -22.44 -21.43 -32.19
C GLY A 12 -22.51 -20.27 -31.21
N SER A 13 -22.56 -20.61 -29.93
CA SER A 13 -22.39 -19.64 -28.84
C SER A 13 -20.94 -19.17 -28.85
N LEU A 14 -20.68 -18.04 -29.53
CA LEU A 14 -19.48 -17.25 -29.28
C LEU A 14 -19.71 -16.50 -27.97
N VAL A 15 -19.53 -17.21 -26.86
CA VAL A 15 -19.34 -16.57 -25.56
C VAL A 15 -17.97 -15.91 -25.61
N LEU A 16 -17.94 -14.63 -25.99
CA LEU A 16 -16.84 -13.73 -25.68
C LEU A 16 -16.76 -13.66 -24.15
N VAL A 17 -15.98 -14.56 -23.54
CA VAL A 17 -15.53 -14.39 -22.16
C VAL A 17 -14.57 -13.19 -22.20
N ALA A 18 -15.13 -12.00 -22.06
CA ALA A 18 -14.35 -10.85 -21.65
C ALA A 18 -13.80 -11.20 -20.27
N MET A 19 -12.53 -11.62 -20.22
CA MET A 19 -11.77 -11.72 -18.98
C MET A 19 -11.65 -10.30 -18.46
N ALA A 20 -12.65 -9.86 -17.69
CA ALA A 20 -12.54 -8.70 -16.83
C ALA A 20 -11.42 -9.01 -15.86
N HIS A 21 -10.22 -8.54 -16.18
CA HIS A 21 -9.15 -8.47 -15.21
C HIS A 21 -9.61 -7.38 -14.23
N THR A 22 -10.30 -7.76 -13.18
CA THR A 22 -10.48 -6.90 -12.03
C THR A 22 -9.10 -6.65 -11.47
N ILE A 23 -8.53 -5.48 -11.79
CA ILE A 23 -7.25 -5.06 -11.22
C ILE A 23 -7.49 -4.90 -9.72
N GLN A 24 -7.08 -5.90 -8.95
CA GLN A 24 -7.33 -5.96 -7.52
C GLN A 24 -6.24 -5.20 -6.76
N MET A 25 -6.14 -3.90 -7.03
CA MET A 25 -5.05 -3.05 -6.55
C MET A 25 -5.01 -2.92 -5.02
N GLY A 26 -6.19 -2.92 -4.37
CA GLY A 26 -6.31 -2.71 -2.92
C GLY A 26 -6.03 -3.95 -2.06
N SER A 27 -6.22 -5.17 -2.58
CA SER A 27 -5.99 -6.38 -1.79
C SER A 27 -4.50 -6.74 -1.69
N ASP A 28 -3.71 -6.41 -2.72
CA ASP A 28 -2.31 -6.84 -2.82
C ASP A 28 -1.40 -6.11 -1.80
N ILE A 29 -1.58 -4.78 -1.65
CA ILE A 29 -0.82 -4.00 -0.66
C ILE A 29 -1.18 -4.41 0.76
N SER A 30 -2.49 -4.52 1.04
CA SER A 30 -3.00 -4.90 2.35
C SER A 30 -2.46 -6.29 2.72
N GLU A 31 -2.53 -7.26 1.81
CA GLU A 31 -1.96 -8.60 2.04
C GLU A 31 -0.45 -8.58 2.28
N THR A 32 0.30 -7.75 1.54
CA THR A 32 1.74 -7.57 1.74
C THR A 32 2.05 -7.01 3.12
N VAL A 33 1.36 -5.95 3.54
CA VAL A 33 1.53 -5.28 4.84
C VAL A 33 1.15 -6.20 6.00
N LYS A 34 0.07 -6.98 5.87
CA LYS A 34 -0.40 -7.93 6.89
C LYS A 34 0.61 -9.00 7.24
N LYS A 35 1.38 -9.44 6.24
CA LYS A 35 2.39 -10.50 6.39
C LYS A 35 3.67 -10.01 7.06
N VAL A 36 3.85 -8.70 7.25
CA VAL A 36 5.07 -8.12 7.85
C VAL A 36 4.94 -8.14 9.38
N LYS A 37 5.97 -8.66 10.06
CA LYS A 37 6.07 -8.56 11.52
C LYS A 37 6.17 -7.10 11.93
N TYR A 38 5.66 -6.76 13.09
CA TYR A 38 5.59 -5.38 13.55
C TYR A 38 5.83 -5.31 15.06
N ASP A 39 6.33 -4.17 15.49
CA ASP A 39 6.29 -3.72 16.88
C ASP A 39 5.15 -2.70 17.05
N LEU A 40 4.43 -2.74 18.17
CA LEU A 40 3.30 -1.82 18.39
C LEU A 40 3.74 -0.36 18.52
N ASN A 41 4.92 -0.10 19.06
CA ASN A 41 5.52 1.23 19.16
C ASN A 41 6.47 1.52 17.98
N GLY A 42 6.52 0.63 17.00
CA GLY A 42 7.29 0.78 15.78
C GLY A 42 6.50 1.38 14.63
N VAL A 43 7.10 1.32 13.43
CA VAL A 43 6.52 1.85 12.20
C VAL A 43 6.95 1.04 10.99
N LEU A 44 6.07 0.95 9.99
CA LEU A 44 6.43 0.43 8.67
C LEU A 44 6.74 1.59 7.73
N HIS A 45 7.76 1.43 6.88
CA HIS A 45 8.19 2.48 5.96
C HIS A 45 8.64 1.92 4.63
N VAL A 46 8.13 2.52 3.55
CA VAL A 46 8.55 2.27 2.17
C VAL A 46 9.51 3.37 1.77
N ASP A 47 10.75 3.01 1.52
CA ASP A 47 11.81 3.95 1.19
C ASP A 47 11.87 4.28 -0.31
N ALA A 48 12.92 5.03 -0.70
CA ALA A 48 13.18 5.38 -2.09
C ALA A 48 13.63 4.19 -2.97
N GLU A 49 14.01 3.05 -2.38
CA GLU A 49 14.44 1.85 -3.10
C GLU A 49 13.36 0.77 -3.18
N GLY A 50 12.13 1.10 -2.76
CA GLY A 50 11.00 0.20 -2.85
C GLY A 50 11.07 -0.96 -1.87
N ILE A 51 11.78 -0.79 -0.75
CA ILE A 51 11.79 -1.76 0.35
C ILE A 51 10.80 -1.29 1.41
N LEU A 52 9.80 -2.13 1.71
CA LEU A 52 8.97 -1.98 2.90
C LEU A 52 9.74 -2.56 4.09
N ARG A 53 10.21 -1.73 5.00
CA ARG A 53 10.84 -2.14 6.26
C ARG A 53 9.90 -1.96 7.43
N SER A 54 9.97 -2.87 8.38
CA SER A 54 9.35 -2.75 9.69
C SER A 54 10.41 -2.41 10.71
N TYR A 55 10.21 -1.31 11.42
CA TYR A 55 11.10 -0.83 12.46
C TYR A 55 10.47 -1.06 13.84
N ASP A 56 11.28 -1.45 14.82
CA ASP A 56 10.88 -1.41 16.24
C ASP A 56 10.97 0.02 16.82
N GLN A 57 10.68 0.16 18.11
CA GLN A 57 10.71 1.46 18.81
C GLN A 57 12.12 2.07 18.85
N GLU A 58 13.15 1.23 18.88
CA GLU A 58 14.56 1.64 18.89
C GLU A 58 15.09 1.97 17.49
N GLY A 59 14.29 1.75 16.43
CA GLY A 59 14.65 2.02 15.05
C GLY A 59 15.43 0.89 14.37
N ASN A 60 15.44 -0.32 14.92
CA ASN A 60 16.02 -1.49 14.27
C ASN A 60 15.04 -2.10 13.27
N VAL A 61 15.56 -2.59 12.15
CA VAL A 61 14.75 -3.33 11.16
C VAL A 61 14.47 -4.74 11.69
N ILE A 62 13.20 -5.10 11.83
CA ILE A 62 12.75 -6.41 12.37
C ILE A 62 12.11 -7.34 11.32
N ASP A 63 11.67 -6.79 10.18
CA ASP A 63 11.18 -7.53 9.01
C ASP A 63 11.17 -6.62 7.78
N TYR A 64 11.10 -7.18 6.58
CA TYR A 64 11.02 -6.42 5.34
C TYR A 64 10.33 -7.15 4.18
N ARG A 65 9.83 -6.41 3.19
CA ARG A 65 9.40 -6.95 1.89
C ARG A 65 10.00 -6.09 0.77
N ARG A 66 10.47 -6.75 -0.29
CA ARG A 66 10.84 -6.10 -1.55
C ARG A 66 9.57 -5.88 -2.34
N LEU A 67 9.27 -4.63 -2.72
CA LEU A 67 8.07 -4.29 -3.47
C LEU A 67 8.38 -4.20 -4.96
N ASP A 68 7.45 -4.66 -5.78
CA ASP A 68 7.51 -4.45 -7.22
C ASP A 68 6.90 -3.11 -7.62
N PHE A 69 7.16 -2.71 -8.87
CA PHE A 69 6.65 -1.45 -9.41
C PHE A 69 5.12 -1.32 -9.32
N ASN A 70 4.38 -2.42 -9.52
CA ASN A 70 2.93 -2.40 -9.44
C ASN A 70 2.44 -2.09 -8.01
N THR A 71 3.05 -2.71 -7.01
CA THR A 71 2.74 -2.47 -5.60
C THR A 71 3.08 -1.05 -5.19
N LEU A 72 4.25 -0.53 -5.61
CA LEU A 72 4.65 0.86 -5.37
C LEU A 72 3.67 1.84 -6.00
N ASN A 73 3.28 1.63 -7.25
CA ASN A 73 2.29 2.47 -7.92
C ASN A 73 0.92 2.43 -7.23
N ASN A 74 0.48 1.26 -6.76
CA ASN A 74 -0.75 1.14 -5.98
C ASN A 74 -0.66 1.91 -4.66
N ILE A 75 0.50 1.91 -3.97
CA ILE A 75 0.71 2.67 -2.73
C ILE A 75 0.64 4.17 -3.01
N ALA A 76 1.27 4.64 -4.08
CA ALA A 76 1.25 6.05 -4.47
C ALA A 76 -0.17 6.58 -4.67
N GLN A 77 -1.04 5.78 -5.29
CA GLN A 77 -2.43 6.13 -5.56
C GLN A 77 -3.32 6.27 -4.31
N LEU A 78 -2.83 5.87 -3.12
CA LEU A 78 -3.51 6.11 -1.85
C LEU A 78 -3.35 7.56 -1.37
N TYR A 79 -2.43 8.33 -1.96
CA TYR A 79 -2.18 9.73 -1.62
C TYR A 79 -2.97 10.68 -2.53
N ALA A 80 -3.16 11.91 -2.08
CA ALA A 80 -3.69 12.97 -2.94
C ALA A 80 -2.76 13.20 -4.14
N GLU A 81 -3.32 13.64 -5.27
CA GLU A 81 -2.66 13.71 -6.58
C GLU A 81 -1.22 14.27 -6.53
N GLU A 82 -0.99 15.41 -5.87
CA GLU A 82 0.34 16.01 -5.75
C GLU A 82 1.35 15.05 -5.09
N ASN A 83 0.97 14.39 -4.00
CA ASN A 83 1.82 13.46 -3.28
C ASN A 83 1.92 12.10 -3.99
N SER A 84 0.87 11.67 -4.68
CA SER A 84 0.89 10.50 -5.56
C SER A 84 1.94 10.69 -6.66
N ASN A 85 1.96 11.84 -7.33
CA ASN A 85 2.93 12.13 -8.40
C ASN A 85 4.37 12.11 -7.86
N LYS A 86 4.62 12.71 -6.69
CA LYS A 86 5.95 12.66 -6.04
C LYS A 86 6.44 11.23 -5.78
N LEU A 87 5.55 10.34 -5.34
CA LEU A 87 5.88 8.94 -5.09
C LEU A 87 6.09 8.14 -6.38
N ILE A 88 5.25 8.37 -7.40
CA ILE A 88 5.43 7.75 -8.73
C ILE A 88 6.78 8.15 -9.32
N ASP A 89 7.13 9.43 -9.25
CA ASP A 89 8.43 9.93 -9.73
C ASP A 89 9.58 9.28 -8.96
N LEU A 90 9.48 9.22 -7.62
CA LEU A 90 10.46 8.59 -6.74
C LEU A 90 10.71 7.12 -7.11
N TRP A 91 9.67 6.38 -7.48
CA TRP A 91 9.74 4.93 -7.71
C TRP A 91 9.80 4.51 -9.18
N SER A 92 9.83 5.48 -10.10
CA SER A 92 9.71 5.27 -11.56
C SER A 92 10.72 4.29 -12.17
N ASN A 93 11.89 4.10 -11.55
CA ASN A 93 12.97 3.23 -12.04
C ASN A 93 13.55 2.33 -10.95
N VAL A 94 12.78 2.09 -9.89
CA VAL A 94 13.24 1.27 -8.77
C VAL A 94 13.17 -0.20 -9.13
N ASP A 95 14.27 -0.91 -8.92
CA ASP A 95 14.31 -2.37 -8.87
C ASP A 95 14.81 -2.80 -7.48
N SER A 96 13.86 -3.12 -6.62
CA SER A 96 14.13 -3.51 -5.24
C SER A 96 14.91 -4.81 -5.14
N SER A 97 15.05 -5.62 -6.21
CA SER A 97 15.87 -6.84 -6.20
C SER A 97 17.37 -6.56 -6.20
N LEU A 98 17.78 -5.36 -6.61
CA LEU A 98 19.18 -4.94 -6.71
C LEU A 98 19.74 -4.40 -5.39
N VAL A 99 18.90 -4.19 -4.37
CA VAL A 99 19.34 -3.70 -3.06
C VAL A 99 20.03 -4.82 -2.28
N ASP A 100 21.26 -4.60 -1.87
CA ASP A 100 22.04 -5.55 -1.08
C ASP A 100 21.34 -5.92 0.23
N GLU A 101 21.43 -7.19 0.63
CA GLU A 101 20.75 -7.68 1.83
C GLU A 101 21.25 -6.99 3.11
N GLU A 102 22.52 -6.63 3.17
CA GLU A 102 23.08 -5.86 4.29
C GLU A 102 22.40 -4.50 4.44
N GLN A 103 22.19 -3.79 3.32
CA GLN A 103 21.48 -2.51 3.29
C GLN A 103 19.99 -2.65 3.62
N VAL A 104 19.39 -3.82 3.41
CA VAL A 104 18.02 -4.07 3.85
C VAL A 104 17.92 -4.04 5.37
N TRP A 105 18.85 -4.67 6.08
CA TRP A 105 18.82 -4.75 7.55
C TRP A 105 19.46 -3.53 8.22
N ALA A 106 20.38 -2.85 7.54
CA ALA A 106 21.07 -1.64 8.01
C ALA A 106 20.99 -0.53 6.96
N PRO A 107 19.80 0.06 6.75
CA PRO A 107 19.64 1.13 5.76
C PRO A 107 20.46 2.36 6.13
N PRO A 108 21.09 3.04 5.15
CA PRO A 108 21.68 4.36 5.39
C PRO A 108 20.60 5.35 5.84
N SER A 109 21.00 6.36 6.62
CA SER A 109 20.07 7.28 7.29
C SER A 109 19.08 7.99 6.38
N HIS A 110 19.43 8.20 5.10
CA HIS A 110 18.54 8.85 4.12
C HIS A 110 17.43 7.93 3.59
N LEU A 111 17.49 6.62 3.86
CA LEU A 111 16.44 5.64 3.58
C LEU A 111 15.61 5.30 4.81
N MET A 112 15.95 5.85 5.98
CA MET A 112 15.19 5.66 7.20
C MET A 112 13.92 6.55 7.21
N PRO A 113 12.89 6.19 8.01
CA PRO A 113 11.73 7.04 8.19
C PRO A 113 12.16 8.41 8.72
N PRO A 114 11.68 9.52 8.15
CA PRO A 114 11.97 10.85 8.67
C PRO A 114 11.62 10.98 10.16
N SER A 115 12.44 11.68 10.93
CA SER A 115 12.08 12.04 12.31
C SER A 115 10.83 12.92 12.31
N VAL A 116 9.89 12.64 13.20
CA VAL A 116 8.68 13.45 13.39
C VAL A 116 8.81 14.20 14.71
N SER A 117 8.62 15.52 14.70
CA SER A 117 8.53 16.28 15.95
C SER A 117 7.15 16.08 16.59
N GLU A 118 7.04 16.24 17.91
CA GLU A 118 5.75 16.12 18.61
C GLU A 118 4.68 17.09 18.05
N ALA A 119 5.11 18.29 17.64
CA ALA A 119 4.24 19.30 17.05
C ALA A 119 3.71 18.86 15.67
N ASP A 120 4.57 18.29 14.82
CA ASP A 120 4.18 17.81 13.50
C ASP A 120 3.26 16.58 13.61
N ALA A 121 3.53 15.68 14.54
CA ALA A 121 2.67 14.52 14.80
C ALA A 121 1.25 14.97 15.19
N ALA A 122 1.13 15.95 16.10
CA ALA A 122 -0.15 16.47 16.56
C ALA A 122 -0.97 17.13 15.45
N GLU A 123 -0.34 17.88 14.55
CA GLU A 123 -1.02 18.52 13.40
C GLU A 123 -1.50 17.46 12.39
N GLN A 124 -0.67 16.47 12.10
CA GLN A 124 -0.97 15.44 11.10
C GLN A 124 -2.14 14.54 11.50
N LEU A 125 -2.22 14.18 12.78
CA LEU A 125 -3.32 13.37 13.33
C LEU A 125 -4.67 14.11 13.30
N GLN A 126 -4.67 15.44 13.36
CA GLN A 126 -5.88 16.26 13.31
C GLN A 126 -6.42 16.48 11.88
N SER A 127 -5.56 16.34 10.86
CA SER A 127 -5.91 16.59 9.46
C SER A 127 -6.80 15.52 8.79
N ALA A 128 -7.21 14.49 9.55
CA ALA A 128 -8.08 13.41 9.07
C ALA A 128 -9.49 13.94 8.76
N ASN A 129 -9.64 14.53 7.57
CA ASN A 129 -10.94 14.85 7.01
C ASN A 129 -11.39 13.64 6.18
N PRO A 130 -12.40 12.86 6.63
CA PRO A 130 -12.86 11.69 5.90
C PRO A 130 -13.51 12.14 4.61
N LYS A 131 -12.71 12.24 3.54
CA LYS A 131 -13.27 12.33 2.19
C LYS A 131 -13.92 10.98 1.92
N VAL A 132 -15.22 11.00 1.63
CA VAL A 132 -15.98 9.82 1.24
C VAL A 132 -15.30 9.24 0.01
N PHE A 133 -14.56 8.16 0.20
CA PHE A 133 -13.75 7.54 -0.83
C PHE A 133 -14.46 6.32 -1.42
N PRO A 134 -14.25 6.02 -2.72
CA PRO A 134 -14.93 4.91 -3.36
C PRO A 134 -14.59 3.55 -2.72
N ARG A 135 -15.51 2.59 -2.87
CA ARG A 135 -15.59 1.28 -2.19
C ARG A 135 -14.33 0.39 -2.23
N TRP A 136 -13.35 0.70 -3.09
CA TRP A 136 -12.07 0.00 -3.21
C TRP A 136 -10.95 0.58 -2.32
N TRP A 137 -11.19 1.70 -1.64
CA TRP A 137 -10.28 2.26 -0.65
C TRP A 137 -10.44 1.50 0.67
N ASN A 138 -9.34 0.98 1.20
CA ASN A 138 -9.34 0.28 2.48
C ASN A 138 -9.69 1.29 3.60
N TYR A 139 -10.69 0.96 4.43
CA TYR A 139 -11.25 1.85 5.47
C TYR A 139 -10.17 2.42 6.39
N CYS A 140 -9.13 1.65 6.68
CA CYS A 140 -8.03 2.09 7.54
C CYS A 140 -7.24 3.27 6.97
N ASN A 141 -7.12 3.38 5.64
CA ASN A 141 -6.23 4.34 4.99
C ASN A 141 -6.71 5.79 5.13
N GLN A 142 -7.90 6.02 5.69
CA GLN A 142 -8.38 7.35 6.07
C GLN A 142 -7.69 7.89 7.33
N TYR A 143 -7.15 7.02 8.17
CA TYR A 143 -6.43 7.40 9.38
C TYR A 143 -4.98 7.70 9.05
N ARG A 144 -4.50 8.80 9.61
CA ARG A 144 -3.09 9.19 9.56
C ARG A 144 -2.39 8.73 10.83
N CYS A 145 -1.11 8.48 10.71
CA CYS A 145 -0.28 7.94 11.78
C CYS A 145 1.18 8.28 11.56
N THR A 146 1.97 8.09 12.60
CA THR A 146 3.43 8.14 12.66
C THR A 146 3.97 6.81 13.19
N GLU A 147 3.20 6.12 14.03
CA GLU A 147 3.52 4.83 14.66
C GLU A 147 2.31 3.86 14.65
N ASN A 148 2.56 2.56 14.82
CA ASN A 148 1.54 1.52 14.76
C ASN A 148 0.45 1.66 15.85
N TRP A 149 0.81 2.07 17.07
CA TRP A 149 -0.15 2.21 18.18
C TRP A 149 -1.21 3.28 17.93
N GLU A 150 -0.89 4.30 17.13
CA GLU A 150 -1.83 5.37 16.80
C GLU A 150 -2.99 4.81 15.97
N CYS A 151 -2.68 3.92 15.03
CA CYS A 151 -3.69 3.21 14.26
C CYS A 151 -4.59 2.36 15.17
N LEU A 152 -3.99 1.61 16.11
CA LEU A 152 -4.75 0.79 17.06
C LEU A 152 -5.74 1.62 17.89
N ARG A 153 -5.40 2.88 18.22
CA ARG A 153 -6.32 3.80 18.93
C ARG A 153 -7.50 4.25 18.07
N GLN A 154 -7.36 4.26 16.74
CA GLN A 154 -8.44 4.63 15.83
C GLN A 154 -9.43 3.47 15.67
N ASP A 155 -8.92 2.27 15.36
CA ASP A 155 -9.72 1.06 15.23
C ASP A 155 -8.86 -0.21 15.48
N PRO A 156 -9.33 -1.19 16.27
CA PRO A 156 -8.62 -2.45 16.50
C PRO A 156 -8.21 -3.23 15.24
N ILE A 157 -8.90 -3.07 14.11
CA ILE A 157 -8.51 -3.75 12.86
C ILE A 157 -7.42 -2.99 12.10
N CYS A 158 -7.26 -1.68 12.33
CA CYS A 158 -6.29 -0.82 11.67
C CYS A 158 -5.07 -0.66 12.58
N ILE A 159 -3.99 -1.41 12.37
CA ILE A 159 -2.88 -1.47 13.35
C ILE A 159 -1.51 -1.26 12.72
N ARG A 160 -1.43 -1.16 11.39
CA ARG A 160 -0.17 -0.98 10.68
C ARG A 160 -0.07 0.44 10.17
N CYS A 161 0.82 1.23 10.73
CA CYS A 161 1.19 2.52 10.18
C CYS A 161 2.25 2.37 9.10
N VAL A 162 1.91 2.72 7.86
CA VAL A 162 2.85 2.69 6.73
C VAL A 162 3.15 4.11 6.27
N ARG A 163 4.42 4.50 6.38
CA ARG A 163 4.96 5.77 5.86
C ARG A 163 5.62 5.53 4.51
N SER A 164 5.59 6.51 3.62
CA SER A 164 6.15 6.37 2.27
C SER A 164 7.08 7.51 1.91
N GLY A 165 8.23 7.17 1.30
CA GLY A 165 9.25 8.14 0.91
C GLY A 165 9.68 9.01 2.09
N ASN A 166 9.71 10.32 1.88
CA ASN A 166 10.12 11.29 2.89
C ASN A 166 8.95 11.93 3.65
N PHE A 167 7.77 11.30 3.63
CA PHE A 167 6.63 11.81 4.38
C PHE A 167 6.73 11.49 5.89
N THR A 168 6.43 12.51 6.70
CA THR A 168 6.40 12.39 8.16
C THR A 168 5.15 11.66 8.67
N ALA A 169 4.02 11.81 7.96
CA ALA A 169 2.81 11.01 8.19
C ALA A 169 2.73 9.80 7.25
N GLY A 170 2.17 8.73 7.78
CA GLY A 170 1.75 7.54 7.06
C GLY A 170 0.23 7.36 7.07
N MET A 171 -0.19 6.17 6.67
CA MET A 171 -1.60 5.74 6.66
C MET A 171 -1.74 4.43 7.42
N CYS A 172 -2.89 4.24 8.05
CA CYS A 172 -3.20 2.98 8.71
C CYS A 172 -3.67 1.91 7.72
N PHE A 173 -3.23 0.68 7.94
CA PHE A 173 -3.61 -0.52 7.20
C PHE A 173 -4.15 -1.58 8.15
N ASP A 174 -4.96 -2.48 7.59
CA ASP A 174 -5.65 -3.54 8.32
C ASP A 174 -4.78 -4.78 8.59
N VAL A 175 -5.23 -5.63 9.54
CA VAL A 175 -4.68 -6.98 9.86
C VAL A 175 -5.15 -8.11 8.96
#